data_AF-A0A9D7XTY4-F1
#
_entry.id   AF-A0A9D7XTY4-F1
#
_cell.length_a   1.000
_cell.length_b   1.000
_cell.length_c   1.000
_cell.angle_alpha   90.00
_cell.angle_beta   90.00
_cell.angle_gamma   90.00
#
_symmetry.space_group_name_H-M   'P 1'
#
loop_
_entity.id
_entity.type
_entity.pdbx_description
1 polymer ?
#
loop_
_entity_poly.entity_id
_entity_poly.type
_entity_poly.pdbx_seq_one_letter_code
_entity_poly.pdbx_strand_id
1 'polypeptide(L)'
;MVIIILGQAVIYLSLWLWNEYVASYISLIFPIMIFIILILALIADWIEPSRIPGWYYKVMIISIIIPIIIGAVFYYINNGQIGWLNE
;
A
#
# COMPACT_ATOMS: atom_id res chain seq x y z
N MET A 1 -1.61 12.98 9.34
CA MET A 1 -0.95 11.66 9.16
C MET A 1 -1.78 10.53 9.72
N VAL A 2 -2.15 10.53 11.01
CA VAL A 2 -2.95 9.45 11.63
C VAL A 2 -4.23 9.12 10.85
N ILE A 3 -5.01 10.12 10.44
CA ILE A 3 -6.26 9.92 9.68
C ILE A 3 -6.00 9.19 8.35
N ILE A 4 -4.89 9.49 7.66
CA ILE A 4 -4.53 8.83 6.39
C ILE A 4 -4.21 7.35 6.64
N ILE A 5 -3.42 7.08 7.69
CA ILE A 5 -3.07 5.71 8.11
C ILE A 5 -4.33 4.92 8.42
N LEU A 6 -5.19 5.45 9.29
CA LEU A 6 -6.43 4.78 9.71
C LEU A 6 -7.40 4.61 8.55
N GLY A 7 -7.56 5.63 7.71
CA GLY A 7 -8.44 5.57 6.54
C GLY A 7 -8.02 4.49 5.55
N GLN A 8 -6.73 4.44 5.21
CA GLN A 8 -6.20 3.36 4.38
C GLN A 8 -6.37 2.00 5.05
N ALA A 9 -6.09 1.91 6.35
CA ALA A 9 -6.23 0.65 7.07
C ALA A 9 -7.68 0.13 7.02
N VAL A 10 -8.65 0.98 7.28
CA VAL A 10 -10.08 0.64 7.17
C VAL A 10 -10.43 0.19 5.75
N ILE A 11 -9.94 0.88 4.72
CA ILE A 11 -10.22 0.51 3.31
C ILE A 11 -9.66 -0.89 3.01
N TYR A 12 -8.38 -1.13 3.29
CA TYR A 12 -7.74 -2.40 2.98
C TYR A 12 -8.29 -3.55 3.83
N LEU A 13 -8.58 -3.33 5.12
CA LEU A 13 -9.28 -4.31 5.96
C LEU A 13 -10.65 -4.66 5.34
N SER A 14 -11.42 -3.66 4.93
CA SER A 14 -12.73 -3.87 4.31
C SER A 14 -12.62 -4.65 3.01
N LEU A 15 -11.59 -4.39 2.18
CA LEU A 15 -11.33 -5.13 0.96
C LEU A 15 -11.05 -6.61 1.26
N TRP A 16 -10.14 -6.90 2.19
CA TRP A 16 -9.79 -8.28 2.56
C TRP A 16 -10.96 -9.05 3.17
N LEU A 17 -11.84 -8.38 3.92
CA LEU A 17 -13.06 -8.98 4.46
C LEU A 17 -14.15 -9.20 3.38
N TRP A 18 -14.14 -8.39 2.32
CA TRP A 18 -15.15 -8.46 1.26
C TRP A 18 -14.80 -9.46 0.16
N ASN A 19 -13.57 -9.42 -0.35
CA ASN A 19 -13.13 -10.27 -1.44
C ASN A 19 -11.60 -10.44 -1.43
N GLU A 20 -11.14 -11.62 -1.03
CA GLU A 20 -9.71 -11.94 -0.91
C GLU A 20 -8.95 -11.82 -2.25
N TYR A 21 -9.58 -12.24 -3.35
CA TYR A 21 -9.01 -12.11 -4.70
C TYR A 21 -8.70 -10.64 -5.00
N VAL A 22 -9.72 -9.78 -5.01
CA VAL A 22 -9.56 -8.35 -5.30
C VAL A 22 -8.59 -7.68 -4.32
N ALA A 23 -8.71 -7.99 -3.03
CA ALA A 23 -7.85 -7.42 -2.01
C ALA A 23 -6.37 -7.75 -2.23
N SER A 24 -6.05 -9.02 -2.53
CA SER A 24 -4.68 -9.45 -2.78
C SER A 24 -4.04 -8.73 -3.99
N TYR A 25 -4.78 -8.56 -5.09
CA TYR A 25 -4.29 -7.81 -6.25
C TYR A 25 -4.07 -6.34 -5.94
N ILE A 26 -5.03 -5.67 -5.28
CA ILE A 26 -4.89 -4.25 -4.95
C ILE A 26 -3.75 -4.05 -3.93
N SER A 27 -3.64 -4.90 -2.91
CA SER A 27 -2.56 -4.87 -1.93
C SER A 27 -1.16 -5.10 -2.53
N LEU A 28 -1.05 -5.61 -3.76
CA LEU A 28 0.22 -5.82 -4.46
C LEU A 28 0.49 -4.75 -5.52
N ILE A 29 -0.48 -4.48 -6.40
CA ILE A 29 -0.31 -3.58 -7.54
C ILE A 29 -0.17 -2.13 -7.09
N PHE A 30 -1.03 -1.66 -6.17
CA PHE A 30 -1.00 -0.26 -5.74
C PHE A 30 0.34 0.13 -5.10
N PRO A 31 0.90 -0.66 -4.16
CA PRO A 31 2.21 -0.36 -3.59
C PRO A 31 3.33 -0.28 -4.62
N ILE A 32 3.33 -1.19 -5.61
CA ILE A 32 4.32 -1.18 -6.69
C ILE A 32 4.19 0.10 -7.52
N MET A 33 2.97 0.48 -7.90
CA MET A 33 2.73 1.73 -8.63
C MET A 33 3.20 2.95 -7.85
N ILE A 34 2.84 3.05 -6.56
CA ILE A 34 3.25 4.18 -5.71
C ILE A 34 4.76 4.18 -5.51
N PHE A 35 5.39 3.01 -5.39
CA PHE A 35 6.84 2.89 -5.30
C PHE A 35 7.56 3.42 -6.54
N ILE A 36 7.06 3.12 -7.74
CA ILE A 36 7.59 3.68 -8.99
C ILE A 36 7.44 5.20 -8.99
N ILE A 37 6.27 5.73 -8.63
CA ILE A 37 6.05 7.18 -8.53
C ILE A 37 6.99 7.81 -7.49
N LEU A 38 7.27 7.10 -6.39
CA LEU A 38 8.16 7.57 -5.32
C LEU A 38 9.58 7.70 -5.85
N ILE A 39 10.07 6.71 -6.59
CA ILE A 39 11.37 6.77 -7.26
C ILE A 39 11.43 7.97 -8.22
N LEU A 40 10.41 8.15 -9.06
CA LEU A 40 10.37 9.27 -10.00
C LEU A 40 10.35 10.62 -9.29
N ALA A 41 9.59 10.74 -8.20
CA ALA A 41 9.55 11.96 -7.39
C ALA A 41 10.91 12.25 -6.75
N LEU A 42 11.59 11.23 -6.20
CA LEU A 42 12.94 11.37 -5.63
C LEU A 42 13.97 11.78 -6.69
N ILE A 43 13.90 11.22 -7.90
CA ILE A 43 14.78 11.61 -9.01
C ILE A 43 14.52 13.06 -9.41
N ALA A 44 13.26 13.47 -9.55
CA ALA A 44 12.90 14.83 -9.93
C ALA A 44 13.38 15.87 -8.90
N ASP A 45 13.18 15.58 -7.62
CA ASP A 45 13.62 16.45 -6.52
C ASP A 45 15.14 16.48 -6.37
N TRP A 46 15.84 15.43 -6.78
CA TRP A 46 17.31 15.44 -6.84
C TRP A 46 17.85 16.36 -7.93
N ILE A 47 17.16 16.46 -9.07
CA ILE A 47 17.55 17.33 -10.19
C ILE A 47 17.23 18.80 -9.87
N GLU A 48 16.04 19.09 -9.32
CA GLU A 48 15.60 20.45 -8.99
C GLU A 48 14.97 20.51 -7.58
N PRO A 49 15.77 20.73 -6.51
CA PRO A 49 15.39 20.50 -5.10
C PRO A 49 14.33 21.40 -4.44
N SER A 50 13.36 21.97 -5.15
CA SER A 50 12.59 23.11 -4.59
C SER A 50 11.07 23.04 -4.62
N ARG A 51 10.45 21.91 -5.03
CA ARG A 51 8.98 21.92 -5.28
C ARG A 51 8.16 20.86 -4.54
N ILE A 52 8.76 19.77 -4.04
CA ILE A 52 7.98 18.70 -3.41
C ILE A 52 8.03 18.82 -1.89
N PRO A 53 6.88 19.05 -1.21
CA PRO A 53 6.89 19.19 0.24
C PRO A 53 7.16 17.84 0.91
N GLY A 54 8.01 17.81 1.94
CA GLY A 54 8.47 16.56 2.57
C GLY A 54 7.37 15.64 3.15
N TRP A 55 6.17 16.15 3.40
CA TRP A 55 5.02 15.33 3.82
C TRP A 55 4.51 14.42 2.68
N TYR A 56 4.73 14.79 1.42
CA TYR A 56 4.35 14.00 0.25
C TYR A 56 5.03 12.62 0.30
N TYR A 57 6.35 12.59 0.48
CA TYR A 57 7.11 11.34 0.61
C TYR A 57 6.61 10.48 1.77
N LYS A 58 6.26 11.08 2.90
CA LYS A 58 5.68 10.35 4.05
C LYS A 58 4.35 9.70 3.68
N VAL A 59 3.47 10.41 2.97
CA VAL A 59 2.20 9.85 2.48
C VAL A 59 2.46 8.69 1.52
N MET A 60 3.39 8.83 0.58
CA MET A 60 3.70 7.75 -0.36
C MET A 60 4.20 6.50 0.34
N ILE A 61 5.12 6.65 1.29
CA ILE A 61 5.66 5.52 2.08
C ILE A 61 4.53 4.85 2.87
N ILE A 62 3.66 5.64 3.52
CA ILE A 62 2.49 5.10 4.23
C ILE A 62 1.59 4.31 3.26
N SER A 63 1.33 4.85 2.07
CA SER A 63 0.50 4.21 1.05
C SER A 63 1.10 2.95 0.42
N ILE A 64 2.40 2.72 0.58
CA ILE A 64 3.06 1.46 0.23
C ILE A 64 2.94 0.48 1.40
N ILE A 65 3.22 0.93 2.61
CA ILE A 65 3.36 0.06 3.79
C ILE A 65 2.02 -0.50 4.26
N ILE A 66 0.96 0.31 4.32
CA ILE A 66 -0.34 -0.11 4.88
C ILE A 66 -0.97 -1.30 4.14
N PRO A 67 -1.17 -1.26 2.81
CA PRO A 67 -1.66 -2.42 2.05
C PRO A 67 -0.83 -3.69 2.24
N ILE A 68 0.51 -3.57 2.31
CA ILE A 68 1.42 -4.70 2.49
C ILE A 68 1.26 -5.30 3.88
N ILE A 69 1.23 -4.46 4.93
CA ILE A 69 1.05 -4.93 6.31
C ILE A 69 -0.29 -5.65 6.45
N ILE A 70 -1.37 -5.08 5.92
CA ILE A 70 -2.70 -5.69 6.03
C ILE A 70 -2.75 -7.01 5.27
N GLY A 71 -2.21 -7.05 4.04
CA GLY A 71 -2.12 -8.30 3.30
C GLY A 71 -1.30 -9.37 4.02
N ALA A 72 -0.17 -8.98 4.62
CA ALA A 72 0.65 -9.89 5.42
C ALA A 72 -0.07 -10.40 6.67
N VAL A 73 -0.87 -9.56 7.33
CA VAL A 73 -1.69 -9.97 8.49
C VAL A 73 -2.76 -10.98 8.07
N PHE A 74 -3.48 -10.76 6.97
CA PHE A 74 -4.46 -11.73 6.48
C PHE A 74 -3.81 -13.04 6.03
N TYR A 75 -2.68 -12.95 5.34
CA TYR A 75 -1.89 -14.12 4.97
C TYR A 75 -1.47 -14.94 6.21
N TYR A 76 -1.03 -14.27 7.28
CA TYR A 76 -0.67 -14.93 8.54
C TYR A 76 -1.89 -15.57 9.23
N ILE A 77 -3.03 -14.85 9.30
CA ILE A 77 -4.28 -15.35 9.90
C ILE A 77 -4.81 -16.58 9.14
N ASN A 78 -4.65 -16.61 7.82
CA ASN A 78 -5.07 -17.72 6.96
C ASN A 78 -4.03 -18.86 6.90
N ASN A 79 -3.07 -18.93 7.84
CA ASN A 79 -2.00 -19.93 7.89
C ASN A 79 -1.20 -20.03 6.58
N GLY A 80 -0.96 -18.90 5.94
CA GLY A 80 -0.22 -18.80 4.68
C GLY A 80 -0.99 -19.32 3.46
N GLN A 81 -2.29 -19.59 3.60
CA GLN A 81 -3.16 -19.94 2.49
C GLN A 81 -3.85 -18.69 1.96
N ILE A 82 -3.99 -18.63 0.65
CA ILE A 82 -4.81 -17.64 -0.04
C ILE A 82 -5.88 -18.45 -0.75
N GLY A 83 -7.14 -18.29 -0.34
CA GLY A 83 -8.24 -19.17 -0.72
C GLY A 83 -8.35 -19.36 -2.23
N TRP A 84 -8.33 -18.24 -2.97
CA TRP A 84 -8.48 -18.25 -4.43
C TRP A 84 -7.29 -18.85 -5.21
N LEU A 85 -6.11 -19.05 -4.57
CA LEU A 85 -4.99 -19.74 -5.22
C LEU A 85 -5.13 -21.26 -5.19
N ASN A 86 -6.00 -21.77 -4.31
CA ASN A 86 -6.22 -23.20 -4.10
C ASN A 86 -7.55 -23.68 -4.69
N GLU A 87 -8.30 -22.80 -5.35
CA GLU A 87 -9.49 -23.12 -6.15
C GLU A 87 -9.10 -23.69 -7.53
#